data_AF-A0AAE5TUC6-F1
#
_entry.id   AF-A0AAE5TUC6-F1
#
_cell.length_a   1.000
_cell.length_b   1.000
_cell.length_c   1.000
_cell.angle_alpha   90.00
_cell.angle_beta   90.00
_cell.angle_gamma   90.00
#
_symmetry.space_group_name_H-M   'P 1'
#
loop_
_entity.id
_entity.type
_entity.pdbx_description
1 polymer ?
#
loop_
_entity_poly.entity_id
_entity_poly.type
_entity_poly.pdbx_seq_one_letter_code
_entity_poly.pdbx_strand_id
1 'polypeptide(L)'
;MNAVSETLYKIRIERTLYQFDEPILFTARVGMLNALFVRTDLTEDGHEFLSCYIDDNHLDGLLEGRLSIRGAFEAQSDNFLVYANDAYEVSKELKVTGDELQCRLPDPNVGVFEHLGECPDVLQEKNAFLAIYFRGENLGRGSIQYSTLMKLLGTVQVFARNVLVPPSLRGYKASTLDFLVGDPALGSLMIAIKEPTFNVSRLRQTQNDQGLTSQRLKDGASTHKNEFFAEVQELVESPHKFRAAHTDDDEDIFESIKHLLPSDDTPYSNLTFSTQDGKSLKRISIDRDRADRVRASYSTANGVRTRRSGVIVEINASSATLLLRSASGAVTTSDFTREAFAELRRNPDFKIGARLILDGELFERPRRDYLVVKGVVSLNDVALV
;
A
#
# COMPACT_ATOMS: atom_id res chain seq x y z
N MET A 1 -5.96 -48.19 34.20
CA MET A 1 -4.51 -48.03 34.44
C MET A 1 -4.12 -46.74 33.77
N ASN A 2 -4.08 -45.64 34.52
CA ASN A 2 -3.80 -44.32 33.98
C ASN A 2 -2.28 -44.23 33.79
N ALA A 3 -1.84 -44.10 32.54
CA ALA A 3 -0.49 -43.69 32.25
C ALA A 3 -0.30 -42.32 32.92
N VAL A 4 0.61 -42.24 33.88
CA VAL A 4 1.03 -40.96 34.46
C VAL A 4 1.67 -40.20 33.30
N SER A 5 0.94 -39.25 32.73
CA SER A 5 1.49 -38.34 31.73
C SER A 5 2.64 -37.60 32.40
N GLU A 6 3.85 -37.78 31.89
CA GLU A 6 5.03 -37.09 32.38
C GLU A 6 4.85 -35.58 32.18
N THR A 7 4.88 -34.81 33.27
CA THR A 7 4.78 -33.35 33.20
C THR A 7 6.08 -32.79 32.65
N LEU A 8 6.01 -32.08 31.51
CA LEU A 8 7.17 -31.45 30.88
C LEU A 8 7.64 -30.23 31.68
N TYR A 9 6.72 -29.32 31.99
CA TYR A 9 6.94 -28.14 32.82
C TYR A 9 5.60 -27.59 33.33
N LYS A 10 5.67 -26.63 34.26
CA LYS A 10 4.49 -25.91 34.77
C LYS A 10 4.51 -24.47 34.28
N ILE A 11 3.43 -24.03 33.63
CA ILE A 11 3.27 -22.64 33.20
C ILE A 11 3.03 -21.79 34.45
N ARG A 12 3.90 -20.79 34.65
CA ARG A 12 3.74 -19.79 35.71
C ARG A 12 3.40 -18.47 35.03
N ILE A 13 2.12 -18.11 35.07
CA ILE A 13 1.63 -16.86 34.50
C ILE A 13 2.31 -15.70 35.22
N GLU A 14 3.02 -14.87 34.46
CA GLU A 14 3.65 -13.65 34.98
C GLU A 14 2.70 -12.45 34.84
N ARG A 15 2.01 -12.36 33.70
CA ARG A 15 1.10 -11.26 33.41
C ARG A 15 -0.06 -11.72 32.53
N THR A 16 -1.28 -11.53 33.00
CA THR A 16 -2.49 -11.71 32.18
C THR A 16 -2.72 -10.46 31.32
N LEU A 17 -2.82 -10.64 30.01
CA LEU A 17 -3.08 -9.57 29.05
C LEU A 17 -4.58 -9.44 28.75
N TYR A 18 -5.28 -10.57 28.68
CA TYR A 18 -6.73 -10.64 28.47
C TYR A 18 -7.32 -11.82 29.24
N GLN A 19 -8.47 -11.60 29.88
CA GLN A 19 -9.18 -12.62 30.66
C GLN A 19 -10.68 -12.57 30.41
N PHE A 20 -11.29 -13.74 30.38
CA PHE A 20 -12.74 -13.92 30.45
C PHE A 20 -13.01 -15.20 31.23
N ASP A 21 -13.44 -15.04 32.49
CA ASP A 21 -13.46 -16.05 33.56
C ASP A 21 -12.08 -16.62 33.94
N GLU A 22 -11.28 -16.99 32.94
CA GLU A 22 -9.91 -17.48 33.05
C GLU A 22 -8.95 -16.69 32.14
N PRO A 23 -7.63 -16.75 32.37
CA PRO A 23 -6.63 -16.17 31.48
C PRO A 23 -6.74 -16.73 30.05
N ILE A 24 -6.98 -15.86 29.07
CA ILE A 24 -7.05 -16.23 27.65
C ILE A 24 -5.76 -15.87 26.93
N LEU A 25 -5.23 -14.67 27.17
CA LEU A 25 -3.97 -14.20 26.62
C LEU A 25 -3.07 -13.77 27.77
N PHE A 26 -1.88 -14.34 27.88
CA PHE A 26 -0.97 -14.04 28.99
C PHE A 26 0.48 -14.30 28.62
N THR A 27 1.40 -13.74 29.40
CA THR A 27 2.82 -14.05 29.31
C THR A 27 3.25 -14.93 30.47
N ALA A 28 4.15 -15.87 30.19
CA ALA A 28 4.76 -16.73 31.18
C ALA A 28 6.24 -16.97 30.81
N ARG A 29 7.05 -17.35 31.80
CA ARG A 29 8.42 -17.80 31.54
C ARG A 29 8.46 -19.30 31.27
N VAL A 30 9.07 -19.66 30.14
CA VAL A 30 9.42 -21.04 29.81
C VAL A 30 10.95 -21.11 29.77
N GLY A 31 11.54 -21.73 30.80
CA GLY A 31 12.98 -21.69 31.03
C GLY A 31 13.47 -20.26 31.31
N MET A 32 14.31 -19.73 30.42
CA MET A 32 14.86 -18.36 30.52
C MET A 32 14.15 -17.34 29.62
N LEU A 33 13.21 -17.78 28.79
CA LEU A 33 12.58 -16.95 27.76
C LEU A 33 11.16 -16.55 28.17
N ASN A 34 10.77 -15.34 27.78
CA ASN A 34 9.38 -14.91 27.86
C ASN A 34 8.60 -15.53 26.69
N ALA A 35 7.45 -16.11 27.00
CA ALA A 35 6.54 -16.67 26.02
C ALA A 35 5.15 -16.04 26.16
N LEU A 36 4.53 -15.77 25.01
CA LEU A 36 3.14 -15.37 24.89
C LEU A 36 2.31 -16.63 24.71
N PHE A 37 1.19 -16.72 25.42
CA PHE A 37 0.23 -17.81 25.32
C PHE A 37 -1.15 -17.24 24.98
N VAL A 38 -1.82 -17.83 24.00
CA VAL A 38 -3.23 -17.61 23.70
C VAL A 38 -3.98 -18.93 23.79
N ARG A 39 -5.05 -18.97 24.57
CA ARG A 39 -5.91 -20.16 24.66
C ARG A 39 -6.68 -20.34 23.37
N THR A 40 -6.55 -21.50 22.75
CA THR A 40 -7.24 -21.84 21.49
C THR A 40 -8.44 -22.72 21.71
N ASP A 41 -8.40 -23.61 22.71
CA ASP A 41 -9.50 -24.54 23.00
C ASP A 41 -9.52 -25.01 24.47
N LEU A 42 -10.64 -25.60 24.88
CA LEU A 42 -10.81 -26.33 26.13
C LEU A 42 -11.07 -27.80 25.80
N THR A 43 -10.18 -28.68 26.26
CA THR A 43 -10.26 -30.12 26.01
C THR A 43 -10.77 -30.86 27.26
N GLU A 44 -11.10 -32.15 27.14
CA GLU A 44 -11.48 -32.98 28.29
C GLU A 44 -10.36 -33.10 29.34
N ASP A 45 -9.10 -32.97 28.90
CA ASP A 45 -7.90 -33.09 29.74
C ASP A 45 -7.37 -31.73 30.25
N GLY A 46 -8.04 -30.61 29.92
CA GLY A 46 -7.69 -29.27 30.37
C GLY A 46 -7.73 -28.22 29.25
N HIS A 47 -6.62 -27.51 29.05
CA HIS A 47 -6.51 -26.37 28.15
C HIS A 47 -5.55 -26.63 26.99
N GLU A 48 -5.91 -26.11 25.82
CA GLU A 48 -5.01 -25.99 24.67
C GLU A 48 -4.59 -24.53 24.50
N PHE A 49 -3.28 -24.28 24.46
CA PHE A 49 -2.70 -22.97 24.21
C PHE A 49 -1.83 -23.01 22.95
N LEU A 50 -1.92 -21.96 22.16
CA LEU A 50 -0.86 -21.61 21.22
C LEU A 50 0.16 -20.72 21.94
N SER A 51 1.45 -21.04 21.81
CA SER A 51 2.53 -20.31 22.44
C SER A 51 3.63 -19.92 21.46
N CYS A 52 4.30 -18.80 21.72
CA CYS A 52 5.51 -18.39 21.01
C CYS A 52 6.45 -17.64 21.96
N TYR A 53 7.76 -17.71 21.71
CA TYR A 53 8.70 -16.83 22.40
C TYR A 53 8.52 -15.40 21.91
N ILE A 54 8.52 -14.43 22.82
CA ILE A 54 8.27 -13.02 22.49
C ILE A 54 9.34 -12.14 23.13
N ASP A 55 9.88 -11.20 22.35
CA ASP A 55 10.77 -10.16 22.86
C ASP A 55 9.99 -8.96 23.42
N ASP A 56 10.69 -8.14 24.21
CA ASP A 56 10.08 -7.00 24.89
C ASP A 56 9.49 -5.96 23.91
N ASN A 57 10.12 -5.78 22.73
CA ASN A 57 9.65 -4.80 21.73
C ASN A 57 8.31 -5.21 21.13
N HIS A 58 8.11 -6.49 20.82
CA HIS A 58 6.86 -7.03 20.30
C HIS A 58 5.78 -7.07 21.39
N LEU A 59 6.15 -7.42 22.63
CA LEU A 59 5.22 -7.40 23.76
C LEU A 59 4.71 -5.99 24.05
N ASP A 60 5.60 -4.99 24.10
CA ASP A 60 5.22 -3.59 24.26
C ASP A 60 4.38 -3.10 23.07
N GLY A 61 4.74 -3.53 21.85
CA GLY A 61 3.96 -3.26 20.65
C GLY A 61 2.53 -3.77 20.75
N LEU A 62 2.34 -5.01 21.23
CA LEU A 62 1.03 -5.62 21.42
C LEU A 62 0.18 -4.87 22.46
N LEU A 63 0.80 -4.49 23.58
CA LEU A 63 0.14 -3.78 24.69
C LEU A 63 -0.29 -2.35 24.32
N GLU A 64 0.49 -1.68 23.48
CA GLU A 64 0.23 -0.31 23.03
C GLU A 64 -0.65 -0.24 21.76
N GLY A 65 -1.14 -1.37 21.25
CA GLY A 65 -1.90 -1.44 19.99
C GLY A 65 -1.07 -1.14 18.73
N ARG A 66 0.26 -1.27 18.83
CA ARG A 66 1.20 -1.20 17.68
C ARG A 66 1.41 -2.54 17.00
N LEU A 67 0.80 -3.60 17.51
CA LEU A 67 0.90 -4.94 16.99
C LEU A 67 -0.40 -5.68 17.33
N SER A 68 -0.96 -6.40 16.38
CA SER A 68 -2.11 -7.28 16.59
C SER A 68 -1.66 -8.56 17.29
N ILE A 69 -2.62 -9.30 17.86
CA ILE A 69 -2.35 -10.61 18.45
C ILE A 69 -1.76 -11.52 17.37
N ARG A 70 -2.40 -11.59 16.18
CA ARG A 70 -1.91 -12.39 15.06
C ARG A 70 -0.48 -12.00 14.67
N GLY A 71 -0.20 -10.71 14.55
CA GLY A 71 1.12 -10.18 14.24
C GLY A 71 2.19 -10.54 15.26
N ALA A 72 1.84 -10.62 16.54
CA ALA A 72 2.77 -11.05 17.59
C ALA A 72 3.26 -12.49 17.37
N PHE A 73 2.36 -13.41 17.03
CA PHE A 73 2.70 -14.82 16.74
C PHE A 73 3.35 -14.98 15.35
N GLU A 74 2.82 -14.28 14.34
CA GLU A 74 3.36 -14.23 12.99
C GLU A 74 4.67 -13.42 12.88
N ALA A 75 5.18 -12.82 13.94
CA ALA A 75 6.53 -12.26 14.00
C ALA A 75 7.58 -13.31 14.43
N GLN A 76 7.16 -14.40 15.09
CA GLN A 76 8.04 -15.42 15.66
C GLN A 76 8.22 -16.64 14.76
N SER A 77 9.43 -17.20 14.68
CA SER A 77 9.73 -18.38 13.87
C SER A 77 9.21 -19.68 14.48
N ASP A 78 9.07 -19.71 15.80
CA ASP A 78 8.76 -20.91 16.57
C ASP A 78 7.47 -20.70 17.35
N ASN A 79 6.42 -21.36 16.87
CA ASN A 79 5.11 -21.41 17.49
C ASN A 79 4.82 -22.85 17.92
N PHE A 80 4.22 -23.04 19.08
CA PHE A 80 3.96 -24.33 19.68
C PHE A 80 2.51 -24.45 20.13
N LEU A 81 1.95 -25.64 20.04
CA LEU A 81 0.69 -26.02 20.64
C LEU A 81 0.99 -26.74 21.94
N VAL A 82 0.50 -26.20 23.03
CA VAL A 82 0.79 -26.60 24.40
C VAL A 82 -0.50 -27.10 25.03
N TYR A 83 -0.49 -28.34 25.51
CA TYR A 83 -1.59 -28.96 26.23
C TYR A 83 -1.25 -28.97 27.72
N ALA A 84 -2.11 -28.39 28.54
CA ALA A 84 -1.92 -28.32 29.98
C ALA A 84 -3.22 -28.63 30.74
N ASN A 85 -3.11 -29.21 31.92
CA ASN A 85 -4.29 -29.42 32.79
C ASN A 85 -4.74 -28.10 33.46
N ASP A 86 -5.82 -28.15 34.26
CA ASP A 86 -6.34 -26.99 35.01
C ASP A 86 -5.34 -26.39 36.02
N ALA A 87 -4.33 -27.17 36.41
CA ALA A 87 -3.23 -26.71 37.27
C ALA A 87 -2.06 -26.10 36.47
N TYR A 88 -2.21 -25.92 35.16
CA TYR A 88 -1.23 -25.41 34.21
C TYR A 88 0.03 -26.27 34.08
N GLU A 89 -0.10 -27.58 34.30
CA GLU A 89 0.97 -28.56 34.14
C GLU A 89 0.93 -29.10 32.71
N VAL A 90 2.00 -28.86 31.96
CA VAL A 90 2.09 -29.19 30.54
C VAL A 90 2.38 -30.67 30.37
N SER A 91 1.52 -31.35 29.63
CA SER A 91 1.67 -32.76 29.27
C SER A 91 2.29 -32.96 27.89
N LYS A 92 2.08 -32.01 26.97
CA LYS A 92 2.49 -32.14 25.57
C LYS A 92 2.73 -30.79 24.91
N GLU A 93 3.77 -30.73 24.09
CA GLU A 93 4.14 -29.57 23.28
C GLU A 93 4.46 -30.01 21.85
N LEU A 94 3.85 -29.37 20.85
CA LEU A 94 4.02 -29.69 19.43
C LEU A 94 4.36 -28.43 18.66
N LYS A 95 5.35 -28.49 17.75
CA LYS A 95 5.63 -27.37 16.85
C LYS A 95 4.50 -27.22 15.82
N VAL A 96 4.05 -25.98 15.62
CA VAL A 96 2.93 -25.64 14.74
C VAL A 96 3.45 -25.18 13.38
N THR A 97 2.78 -25.60 12.32
CA THR A 97 3.06 -25.14 10.95
C THR A 97 2.39 -23.80 10.64
N GLY A 98 2.82 -23.12 9.57
CA GLY A 98 2.25 -21.81 9.20
C GLY A 98 0.73 -21.84 8.94
N ASP A 99 0.24 -22.91 8.32
CA ASP A 99 -1.18 -23.03 7.97
C ASP A 99 -2.04 -23.31 9.22
N GLU A 100 -1.57 -24.17 10.11
CA GLU A 100 -2.23 -24.44 11.40
C GLU A 100 -2.27 -23.19 12.30
N LEU A 101 -1.21 -22.37 12.24
CA LEU A 101 -1.14 -21.12 12.97
C LEU A 101 -2.25 -20.15 12.51
N GLN A 102 -2.44 -20.01 11.19
CA GLN A 102 -3.41 -19.08 10.63
C GLN A 102 -4.86 -19.40 11.00
N CYS A 103 -5.21 -20.68 11.13
CA CYS A 103 -6.55 -21.13 11.48
C CYS A 103 -6.89 -20.98 12.98
N ARG A 104 -5.88 -20.80 13.84
CA ARG A 104 -6.03 -20.77 15.30
C ARG A 104 -5.91 -19.37 15.90
N LEU A 105 -5.33 -18.44 15.15
CA LEU A 105 -5.20 -17.05 15.57
C LEU A 105 -6.48 -16.25 15.28
N PRO A 106 -6.75 -15.20 16.08
CA PRO A 106 -7.80 -14.24 15.77
C PRO A 106 -7.67 -13.66 14.35
N ASP A 107 -8.72 -13.01 13.89
CA ASP A 107 -8.69 -12.30 12.61
C ASP A 107 -7.50 -11.31 12.54
N PRO A 108 -6.97 -11.06 11.33
CA PRO A 108 -5.93 -10.07 11.14
C PRO A 108 -6.32 -8.70 11.70
N ASN A 109 -5.32 -7.95 12.14
CA ASN A 109 -5.45 -6.61 12.71
C ASN A 109 -6.18 -6.48 14.05
N VAL A 110 -6.42 -7.57 14.76
CA VAL A 110 -7.11 -7.54 16.06
C VAL A 110 -6.11 -7.25 17.19
N GLY A 111 -6.33 -6.14 17.89
CA GLY A 111 -5.59 -5.78 19.11
C GLY A 111 -6.03 -6.58 20.35
N VAL A 112 -5.30 -6.42 21.46
CA VAL A 112 -5.66 -7.07 22.75
C VAL A 112 -6.94 -6.49 23.33
N PHE A 113 -7.18 -5.19 23.15
CA PHE A 113 -8.32 -4.48 23.71
C PHE A 113 -9.09 -3.76 22.61
N GLU A 114 -10.43 -3.77 22.72
CA GLU A 114 -11.32 -3.16 21.73
C GLU A 114 -11.07 -1.67 21.51
N HIS A 115 -10.73 -0.93 22.57
CA HIS A 115 -10.45 0.52 22.50
C HIS A 115 -9.20 0.88 21.68
N LEU A 116 -8.33 -0.09 21.37
CA LEU A 116 -7.16 0.11 20.52
C LEU A 116 -7.54 0.16 19.03
N GLY A 117 -8.74 -0.32 18.66
CA GLY A 117 -9.18 -0.41 17.27
C GLY A 117 -8.34 -1.39 16.45
N GLU A 118 -8.22 -1.11 15.15
CA GLU A 118 -7.39 -1.92 14.24
C GLU A 118 -5.90 -1.75 14.55
N CYS A 119 -5.25 -2.84 14.94
CA CYS A 119 -3.82 -2.90 15.22
C CYS A 119 -3.07 -3.50 14.02
N PRO A 120 -1.84 -3.08 13.69
CA PRO A 120 -1.10 -3.65 12.57
C PRO A 120 -0.59 -5.07 12.87
N ASP A 121 -0.52 -5.94 11.86
CA ASP A 121 0.11 -7.26 12.03
C ASP A 121 1.65 -7.20 12.02
N VAL A 122 2.22 -6.04 11.68
CA VAL A 122 3.66 -5.84 11.53
C VAL A 122 4.10 -4.62 12.32
N LEU A 123 5.07 -4.79 13.22
CA LEU A 123 5.53 -3.73 14.12
C LEU A 123 6.13 -2.52 13.36
N GLN A 124 6.77 -2.78 12.22
CA GLN A 124 7.41 -1.78 11.36
C GLN A 124 6.40 -0.75 10.81
N GLU A 125 5.12 -1.10 10.74
CA GLU A 125 4.07 -0.26 10.16
C GLU A 125 3.91 1.07 10.92
N LYS A 126 4.00 1.05 12.26
CA LYS A 126 3.77 2.26 13.07
C LYS A 126 4.84 3.34 12.87
N ASN A 127 6.07 2.97 12.54
CA ASN A 127 7.18 3.92 12.39
C ASN A 127 7.33 4.42 10.94
N ALA A 128 6.46 3.99 10.04
CA ALA A 128 6.50 4.38 8.64
C ALA A 128 5.81 5.73 8.43
N PHE A 129 6.41 6.57 7.60
CA PHE A 129 5.74 7.76 7.08
C PHE A 129 4.54 7.36 6.19
N LEU A 130 4.77 6.32 5.38
CA LEU A 130 3.77 5.60 4.60
C LEU A 130 4.15 4.12 4.60
N ALA A 131 3.24 3.23 5.00
CA ALA A 131 3.40 1.80 4.82
C ALA A 131 2.38 1.25 3.82
N ILE A 132 2.85 0.31 3.01
CA ILE A 132 2.04 -0.40 2.02
C ILE A 132 2.19 -1.88 2.31
N TYR A 133 1.08 -2.53 2.61
CA TYR A 133 1.05 -3.91 3.01
C TYR A 133 0.23 -4.74 2.02
N PHE A 134 0.89 -5.72 1.39
CA PHE A 134 0.29 -6.64 0.43
C PHE A 134 0.09 -7.99 1.08
N ARG A 135 -1.16 -8.45 1.18
CA ARG A 135 -1.50 -9.79 1.70
C ARG A 135 -2.01 -10.71 0.60
N GLY A 136 -1.51 -11.94 0.59
CA GLY A 136 -1.98 -13.00 -0.31
C GLY A 136 -1.16 -14.28 -0.14
N GLU A 137 -1.72 -15.40 -0.57
CA GLU A 137 -1.11 -16.73 -0.45
C GLU A 137 0.27 -16.80 -1.14
N ASN A 138 0.46 -16.06 -2.23
CA ASN A 138 1.71 -16.00 -2.99
C ASN A 138 2.79 -15.09 -2.35
N LEU A 139 2.48 -14.43 -1.23
CA LEU A 139 3.38 -13.54 -0.50
C LEU A 139 3.78 -14.13 0.87
N GLY A 140 4.01 -15.45 0.89
CA GLY A 140 4.31 -16.20 2.11
C GLY A 140 5.56 -15.74 2.87
N ARG A 141 5.64 -16.18 4.13
CA ARG A 141 6.65 -15.78 5.12
C ARG A 141 8.06 -16.27 4.80
N GLY A 142 8.17 -17.46 4.21
CA GLY A 142 9.46 -18.11 3.95
C GLY A 142 10.11 -17.71 2.63
N SER A 143 9.31 -17.37 1.61
CA SER A 143 9.85 -16.93 0.33
C SER A 143 8.80 -16.23 -0.53
N ILE A 144 9.26 -15.31 -1.36
CA ILE A 144 8.49 -14.65 -2.41
C ILE A 144 9.27 -14.84 -3.71
N GLN A 145 8.57 -15.10 -4.81
CA GLN A 145 9.22 -15.16 -6.12
C GLN A 145 9.92 -13.82 -6.44
N TYR A 146 11.17 -13.89 -6.89
CA TYR A 146 11.99 -12.70 -7.15
C TYR A 146 11.33 -11.73 -8.14
N SER A 147 10.74 -12.25 -9.23
CA SER A 147 10.02 -11.45 -10.23
C SER A 147 8.84 -10.68 -9.60
N THR A 148 8.08 -11.33 -8.72
CA THR A 148 6.98 -10.74 -7.98
C THR A 148 7.46 -9.63 -7.07
N LEU A 149 8.51 -9.88 -6.28
CA LEU A 149 9.09 -8.88 -5.38
C LEU A 149 9.55 -7.64 -6.16
N MET A 150 10.30 -7.83 -7.25
CA MET A 150 10.79 -6.71 -8.08
C MET A 150 9.65 -5.92 -8.72
N LYS A 151 8.58 -6.59 -9.17
CA LYS A 151 7.39 -5.93 -9.73
C LYS A 151 6.67 -5.08 -8.66
N LEU A 152 6.49 -5.61 -7.46
CA LEU A 152 5.85 -4.89 -6.36
C LEU A 152 6.69 -3.68 -5.93
N LEU A 153 8.00 -3.85 -5.77
CA LEU A 153 8.92 -2.76 -5.42
C LEU A 153 8.90 -1.65 -6.48
N GLY A 154 8.94 -2.00 -7.77
CA GLY A 154 8.86 -1.03 -8.86
C GLY A 154 7.53 -0.26 -8.86
N THR A 155 6.42 -0.96 -8.60
CA THR A 155 5.09 -0.34 -8.53
C THR A 155 4.99 0.61 -7.33
N VAL A 156 5.48 0.20 -6.16
CA VAL A 156 5.54 1.04 -4.96
C VAL A 156 6.44 2.24 -5.14
N GLN A 157 7.58 2.11 -5.84
CA GLN A 157 8.45 3.24 -6.12
C GLN A 157 7.75 4.31 -6.96
N VAL A 158 7.06 3.92 -8.04
CA VAL A 158 6.31 4.85 -8.88
C VAL A 158 5.19 5.51 -8.07
N PHE A 159 4.43 4.71 -7.33
CA PHE A 159 3.37 5.20 -6.44
C PHE A 159 3.87 6.21 -5.41
N ALA A 160 4.91 5.86 -4.64
CA ALA A 160 5.49 6.73 -3.62
C ALA A 160 5.97 8.05 -4.21
N ARG A 161 6.53 8.03 -5.42
CA ARG A 161 6.94 9.26 -6.12
C ARG A 161 5.77 10.12 -6.58
N ASN A 162 4.64 9.53 -6.93
CA ASN A 162 3.47 10.30 -7.34
C ASN A 162 2.75 10.91 -6.13
N VAL A 163 2.72 10.17 -5.01
CA VAL A 163 1.95 10.52 -3.82
C VAL A 163 2.71 11.35 -2.81
N LEU A 164 3.95 11.00 -2.49
CA LEU A 164 4.70 11.66 -1.43
C LEU A 164 5.47 12.89 -1.92
N VAL A 165 5.59 13.06 -3.25
CA VAL A 165 6.30 14.19 -3.85
C VAL A 165 5.29 15.22 -4.32
N PRO A 166 5.34 16.46 -3.77
CA PRO A 166 4.51 17.55 -4.26
C PRO A 166 4.64 17.73 -5.78
N PRO A 167 3.57 18.10 -6.51
CA PRO A 167 3.60 18.27 -7.97
C PRO A 167 4.75 19.14 -8.48
N SER A 168 5.08 20.21 -7.75
CA SER A 168 6.19 21.13 -8.06
C SER A 168 7.59 20.49 -8.02
N LEU A 169 7.71 19.31 -7.42
CA LEU A 169 8.94 18.54 -7.26
C LEU A 169 8.91 17.22 -8.06
N ARG A 170 7.84 16.93 -8.79
CA ARG A 170 7.77 15.78 -9.71
C ARG A 170 8.76 16.00 -10.87
N GLY A 171 9.46 14.94 -11.29
CA GLY A 171 10.47 14.98 -12.36
C GLY A 171 11.90 15.27 -11.93
N TYR A 172 12.14 15.69 -10.67
CA TYR A 172 13.50 15.82 -10.15
C TYR A 172 14.18 14.45 -9.99
N LYS A 173 15.51 14.40 -10.13
CA LYS A 173 16.29 13.15 -9.99
C LYS A 173 16.29 12.67 -8.54
N ALA A 174 16.47 11.36 -8.33
CA ALA A 174 16.58 10.75 -6.99
C ALA A 174 17.67 11.41 -6.12
N SER A 175 18.74 11.90 -6.76
CA SER A 175 19.81 12.64 -6.09
C SER A 175 19.40 14.00 -5.48
N THR A 176 18.16 14.44 -5.74
CA THR A 176 17.57 15.68 -5.22
C THR A 176 16.50 15.38 -4.17
N LEU A 177 15.77 14.28 -4.36
CA LEU A 177 14.70 13.82 -3.49
C LEU A 177 14.68 12.29 -3.51
N ASP A 178 14.80 11.67 -2.34
CA ASP A 178 14.74 10.22 -2.19
C ASP A 178 14.04 9.80 -0.91
N PHE A 179 13.62 8.54 -0.87
CA PHE A 179 12.94 7.93 0.25
C PHE A 179 13.78 6.80 0.83
N LEU A 180 13.88 6.75 2.15
CA LEU A 180 14.48 5.59 2.82
C LEU A 180 13.39 4.53 3.00
N VAL A 181 13.72 3.28 2.65
CA VAL A 181 12.84 2.13 2.89
C VAL A 181 13.27 1.49 4.22
N GLY A 182 12.30 1.24 5.10
CA GLY A 182 12.50 0.46 6.32
C GLY A 182 12.65 -1.02 6.01
N ASP A 183 12.98 -1.82 7.02
CA ASP A 183 13.17 -3.25 6.83
C ASP A 183 11.85 -3.88 6.34
N PRO A 184 11.85 -4.56 5.18
CA PRO A 184 10.65 -5.21 4.68
C PRO A 184 10.33 -6.40 5.58
N ALA A 185 9.05 -6.53 5.95
CA ALA A 185 8.58 -7.72 6.65
C ALA A 185 8.07 -8.75 5.63
N LEU A 186 8.45 -10.01 5.81
CA LEU A 186 8.01 -11.15 5.02
C LEU A 186 7.00 -11.95 5.85
N GLY A 187 5.88 -12.33 5.24
CA GLY A 187 4.70 -12.88 5.94
C GLY A 187 3.39 -12.26 5.44
N SER A 188 3.32 -11.96 4.14
CA SER A 188 2.72 -10.76 3.51
C SER A 188 3.75 -9.63 3.40
N LEU A 189 3.92 -9.08 2.20
CA LEU A 189 4.99 -8.11 1.92
C LEU A 189 4.59 -6.73 2.46
N MET A 190 5.30 -6.26 3.48
CA MET A 190 5.18 -4.87 3.94
C MET A 190 6.36 -4.04 3.44
N ILE A 191 6.07 -2.90 2.82
CA ILE A 191 7.06 -1.88 2.45
C ILE A 191 6.80 -0.63 3.26
N ALA A 192 7.70 -0.32 4.19
CA ALA A 192 7.65 0.86 5.03
C ALA A 192 8.52 1.96 4.41
N ILE A 193 7.91 3.08 4.07
CA ILE A 193 8.59 4.26 3.52
C ILE A 193 8.77 5.24 4.67
N LYS A 194 10.00 5.66 4.92
CA LYS A 194 10.34 6.67 5.94
C LYS A 194 10.15 8.07 5.38
N GLU A 195 10.34 9.08 6.22
CA GLU A 195 10.27 10.49 5.80
C GLU A 195 11.17 10.78 4.59
N PRO A 196 10.73 11.63 3.65
CA PRO A 196 11.52 12.03 2.51
C PRO A 196 12.79 12.79 2.92
N THR A 197 13.85 12.56 2.15
CA THR A 197 15.12 13.28 2.28
C THR A 197 15.27 14.27 1.12
N PHE A 198 15.55 15.53 1.45
CA PHE A 198 15.65 16.62 0.47
C PHE A 198 17.06 17.18 0.40
N ASN A 199 17.61 17.30 -0.80
CA ASN A 199 18.82 18.09 -1.04
C ASN A 199 18.45 19.57 -1.22
N VAL A 200 18.32 20.28 -0.10
CA VAL A 200 17.89 21.68 -0.06
C VAL A 200 18.79 22.58 -0.92
N SER A 201 20.10 22.36 -0.93
CA SER A 201 21.04 23.17 -1.72
C SER A 201 20.75 23.11 -3.22
N ARG A 202 20.45 21.92 -3.75
CA ARG A 202 20.07 21.74 -5.17
C ARG A 202 18.69 22.29 -5.48
N LEU A 203 17.74 22.14 -4.55
CA LEU A 203 16.39 22.68 -4.73
C LEU A 203 16.39 24.21 -4.76
N ARG A 204 17.14 24.87 -3.86
CA ARG A 204 17.31 26.33 -3.87
C ARG A 204 17.92 26.83 -5.17
N GLN A 205 18.93 26.15 -5.70
CA GLN A 205 19.54 26.48 -6.98
C GLN A 205 18.59 26.32 -8.16
N THR A 206 17.72 25.30 -8.13
CA THR A 206 16.84 25.00 -9.26
C THR A 206 15.54 25.80 -9.23
N GLN A 207 15.01 26.11 -8.04
CA GLN A 207 13.76 26.85 -7.87
C GLN A 207 13.96 28.36 -7.66
N ASN A 208 15.20 28.84 -7.56
CA ASN A 208 15.53 30.24 -7.22
C ASN A 208 14.88 30.76 -5.93
N ASP A 209 14.49 29.85 -5.03
CA ASP A 209 13.91 30.18 -3.72
C ASP A 209 14.96 30.04 -2.62
N GLN A 210 15.49 31.16 -2.13
CA GLN A 210 16.46 31.16 -1.03
C GLN A 210 15.81 30.89 0.35
N GLY A 211 14.49 31.02 0.47
CA GLY A 211 13.71 30.79 1.69
C GLY A 211 13.26 29.35 1.90
N LEU A 212 13.55 28.45 0.95
CA LEU A 212 13.19 27.03 1.05
C LEU A 212 13.96 26.36 2.20
N THR A 213 13.25 25.81 3.17
CA THR A 213 13.85 25.07 4.30
C THR A 213 13.47 23.59 4.23
N SER A 214 14.32 22.73 4.81
CA SER A 214 14.02 21.29 4.91
C SER A 214 12.69 21.05 5.63
N GLN A 215 12.41 21.82 6.68
CA GLN A 215 11.16 21.72 7.43
C GLN A 215 9.94 22.03 6.56
N ARG A 216 9.96 23.12 5.79
CA ARG A 216 8.85 23.47 4.88
C ARG A 216 8.58 22.38 3.84
N LEU A 217 9.63 21.73 3.34
CA LEU A 217 9.49 20.62 2.38
C LEU A 217 8.88 19.38 3.04
N LYS A 218 9.29 19.07 4.27
CA LYS A 218 8.72 17.98 5.06
C LYS A 218 7.25 18.24 5.41
N ASP A 219 6.92 19.44 5.85
CA ASP A 219 5.55 19.85 6.17
C ASP A 219 4.66 19.79 4.92
N GLY A 220 5.18 20.24 3.77
CA GLY A 220 4.50 20.15 2.48
C GLY A 220 4.25 18.70 2.04
N ALA A 221 5.25 17.83 2.16
CA ALA A 221 5.09 16.40 1.87
C ALA A 221 4.11 15.71 2.82
N SER A 222 4.10 16.07 4.11
CA SER A 222 3.16 15.56 5.10
C SER A 222 1.72 15.99 4.80
N THR A 223 1.53 17.27 4.43
CA THR A 223 0.24 17.82 4.04
C THR A 223 -0.30 17.10 2.80
N HIS A 224 0.51 16.99 1.75
CA HIS A 224 0.12 16.33 0.51
C HIS A 224 -0.20 14.84 0.70
N LYS A 225 0.58 14.15 1.54
CA LYS A 225 0.30 12.75 1.95
C LYS A 225 -1.05 12.63 2.66
N ASN A 226 -1.35 13.55 3.58
CA ASN A 226 -2.61 13.53 4.34
C ASN A 226 -3.82 13.83 3.45
N GLU A 227 -3.71 14.77 2.51
CA GLU A 227 -4.72 15.05 1.48
C GLU A 227 -4.98 13.81 0.64
N PHE A 228 -3.93 13.23 0.08
CA PHE A 228 -4.02 12.01 -0.71
C PHE A 228 -4.69 10.85 0.04
N PHE A 229 -4.35 10.65 1.33
CA PHE A 229 -4.99 9.61 2.14
C PHE A 229 -6.48 9.84 2.32
N ALA A 230 -6.90 11.08 2.56
CA ALA A 230 -8.31 11.42 2.70
C ALA A 230 -9.07 11.16 1.38
N GLU A 231 -8.49 11.54 0.26
CA GLU A 231 -9.09 11.32 -1.06
C GLU A 231 -9.15 9.84 -1.45
N VAL A 232 -8.10 9.05 -1.17
CA VAL A 232 -8.14 7.59 -1.37
C VAL A 232 -9.19 6.94 -0.48
N GLN A 233 -9.33 7.39 0.77
CA GLN A 233 -10.36 6.88 1.66
C GLN A 233 -11.76 7.15 1.08
N GLU A 234 -12.03 8.38 0.63
CA GLU A 234 -13.30 8.73 0.01
C GLU A 234 -13.56 7.95 -1.29
N LEU A 235 -12.55 7.80 -2.14
CA LEU A 235 -12.58 7.01 -3.38
C LEU A 235 -12.96 5.55 -3.11
N VAL A 236 -12.42 4.94 -2.05
CA VAL A 236 -12.68 3.53 -1.71
C VAL A 236 -14.05 3.36 -1.04
N GLU A 237 -14.45 4.29 -0.17
CA GLU A 237 -15.71 4.22 0.58
C GLU A 237 -16.93 4.57 -0.28
N SER A 238 -16.81 5.51 -1.21
CA SER A 238 -17.91 5.98 -2.05
C SER A 238 -17.47 6.34 -3.48
N PRO A 239 -17.05 5.36 -4.30
CA PRO A 239 -16.43 5.61 -5.61
C PRO A 239 -17.29 6.46 -6.56
N HIS A 240 -18.61 6.22 -6.58
CA HIS A 240 -19.54 6.97 -7.43
C HIS A 240 -19.72 8.44 -7.00
N LYS A 241 -19.72 8.71 -5.69
CA LYS A 241 -19.84 10.08 -5.17
C LYS A 241 -18.54 10.84 -5.41
N PHE A 242 -17.42 10.16 -5.15
CA PHE A 242 -16.09 10.70 -5.43
C PHE A 242 -15.99 11.12 -6.90
N ARG A 243 -16.33 10.23 -7.85
CA ARG A 243 -16.34 10.55 -9.28
C ARG A 243 -17.29 11.68 -9.67
N ALA A 244 -18.44 11.81 -9.01
CA ALA A 244 -19.40 12.88 -9.31
C ALA A 244 -18.99 14.25 -8.76
N ALA A 245 -18.20 14.27 -7.68
CA ALA A 245 -17.72 15.49 -7.02
C ALA A 245 -16.43 16.04 -7.63
N HIS A 246 -15.67 15.19 -8.31
CA HIS A 246 -14.35 15.49 -8.84
C HIS A 246 -14.39 15.66 -10.37
N THR A 247 -13.59 16.60 -10.87
CA THR A 247 -13.46 16.90 -12.31
C THR A 247 -12.46 15.96 -12.99
N ASP A 248 -12.42 15.92 -14.34
CA ASP A 248 -11.45 15.08 -15.07
C ASP A 248 -9.97 15.37 -14.71
N ASP A 249 -9.65 16.55 -14.17
CA ASP A 249 -8.31 16.92 -13.70
C ASP A 249 -7.94 16.24 -12.36
N ASP A 250 -8.93 15.74 -11.61
CA ASP A 250 -8.78 15.04 -10.32
C ASP A 250 -8.68 13.50 -10.50
N GLU A 251 -8.73 12.99 -11.74
CA GLU A 251 -8.52 11.57 -12.09
C GLU A 251 -7.11 11.05 -11.72
N ASP A 252 -6.19 11.96 -11.35
CA ASP A 252 -4.82 11.68 -10.93
C ASP A 252 -4.72 10.68 -9.76
N ILE A 253 -5.71 10.60 -8.88
CA ILE A 253 -5.65 9.78 -7.66
C ILE A 253 -5.94 8.31 -7.97
N PHE A 254 -7.01 8.04 -8.72
CA PHE A 254 -7.29 6.68 -9.20
C PHE A 254 -6.13 6.18 -10.06
N GLU A 255 -5.63 7.00 -10.98
CA GLU A 255 -4.46 6.69 -11.81
C GLU A 255 -3.21 6.39 -10.98
N SER A 256 -3.04 7.06 -9.83
CA SER A 256 -1.92 6.81 -8.92
C SER A 256 -2.02 5.47 -8.20
N ILE A 257 -3.23 4.99 -7.85
CA ILE A 257 -3.42 3.73 -7.12
C ILE A 257 -3.78 2.52 -7.99
N LYS A 258 -4.24 2.72 -9.24
CA LYS A 258 -4.85 1.66 -10.05
C LYS A 258 -3.97 0.41 -10.20
N HIS A 259 -2.66 0.60 -10.30
CA HIS A 259 -1.68 -0.48 -10.46
C HIS A 259 -1.40 -1.26 -9.17
N LEU A 260 -1.81 -0.73 -8.02
CA LEU A 260 -1.72 -1.36 -6.71
C LEU A 260 -3.02 -2.06 -6.29
N LEU A 261 -4.13 -1.78 -6.96
CA LEU A 261 -5.41 -2.38 -6.59
C LEU A 261 -5.40 -3.91 -6.80
N PRO A 262 -5.86 -4.72 -5.83
CA PRO A 262 -5.97 -6.18 -5.98
C PRO A 262 -6.90 -6.58 -7.13
N SER A 263 -6.50 -7.57 -7.93
CA SER A 263 -7.25 -8.17 -9.04
C SER A 263 -6.95 -9.67 -9.14
N ASP A 264 -7.49 -10.35 -10.15
CA ASP A 264 -7.14 -11.74 -10.46
C ASP A 264 -5.69 -11.89 -10.94
N ASP A 265 -5.12 -10.86 -11.55
CA ASP A 265 -3.75 -10.87 -12.08
C ASP A 265 -2.68 -10.44 -11.06
N THR A 266 -3.10 -10.02 -9.86
CA THR A 266 -2.17 -9.63 -8.78
C THR A 266 -1.89 -10.80 -7.84
N PRO A 267 -0.67 -10.92 -7.31
CA PRO A 267 -0.29 -11.99 -6.38
C PRO A 267 -0.82 -11.79 -4.95
N TYR A 268 -1.65 -10.76 -4.73
CA TYR A 268 -2.23 -10.39 -3.44
C TYR A 268 -3.74 -10.19 -3.57
N SER A 269 -4.47 -10.48 -2.50
CA SER A 269 -5.92 -10.36 -2.39
C SER A 269 -6.35 -9.12 -1.60
N ASN A 270 -5.46 -8.58 -0.76
CA ASN A 270 -5.71 -7.38 0.02
C ASN A 270 -4.50 -6.45 -0.04
N LEU A 271 -4.79 -5.16 -0.15
CA LEU A 271 -3.85 -4.06 -0.06
C LEU A 271 -4.25 -3.19 1.13
N THR A 272 -3.30 -2.88 2.00
CA THR A 272 -3.51 -1.90 3.06
C THR A 272 -2.51 -0.75 2.93
N PHE A 273 -3.03 0.47 2.85
CA PHE A 273 -2.24 1.69 3.02
C PHE A 273 -2.35 2.14 4.46
N SER A 274 -1.22 2.55 5.04
CA SER A 274 -1.25 3.19 6.35
C SER A 274 -0.28 4.32 6.48
N THR A 275 -0.66 5.27 7.32
CA THR A 275 0.16 6.44 7.62
C THR A 275 0.00 6.85 9.06
N GLN A 276 1.07 7.40 9.64
CA GLN A 276 1.04 7.98 10.96
C GLN A 276 0.82 9.50 10.86
N ASP A 277 -0.16 10.00 11.63
CA ASP A 277 -0.43 11.42 11.81
C ASP A 277 -0.22 11.79 13.29
N GLY A 278 1.05 11.83 13.70
CA GLY A 278 1.46 12.03 15.09
C GLY A 278 1.06 10.88 16.03
N LYS A 279 -0.18 10.90 16.54
CA LYS A 279 -0.67 9.98 17.57
C LYS A 279 -1.58 8.86 17.07
N SER A 280 -2.21 9.01 15.91
CA SER A 280 -3.12 8.00 15.36
C SER A 280 -2.55 7.40 14.08
N LEU A 281 -2.62 6.07 13.99
CA LEU A 281 -2.40 5.33 12.75
C LEU A 281 -3.70 5.40 11.93
N LYS A 282 -3.63 5.92 10.71
CA LYS A 282 -4.73 5.89 9.74
C LYS A 282 -4.48 4.73 8.78
N ARG A 283 -5.50 3.90 8.53
CA ARG A 283 -5.40 2.70 7.69
C ARG A 283 -6.54 2.66 6.68
N ILE A 284 -6.24 2.24 5.46
CA ILE A 284 -7.23 2.01 4.41
C ILE A 284 -6.95 0.63 3.85
N SER A 285 -7.86 -0.32 4.11
CA SER A 285 -7.79 -1.67 3.58
C SER A 285 -8.71 -1.85 2.38
N ILE A 286 -8.15 -2.36 1.30
CA ILE A 286 -8.80 -2.58 0.01
C ILE A 286 -8.66 -4.06 -0.33
N ASP A 287 -9.76 -4.79 -0.23
CA ASP A 287 -9.89 -6.15 -0.75
C ASP A 287 -10.23 -6.13 -2.26
N ARG A 288 -10.27 -7.32 -2.87
CA ARG A 288 -10.60 -7.48 -4.29
C ARG A 288 -11.97 -6.90 -4.65
N ASP A 289 -13.00 -7.17 -3.83
CA ASP A 289 -14.36 -6.69 -4.11
C ASP A 289 -14.46 -5.16 -4.07
N ARG A 290 -13.78 -4.51 -3.11
CA ARG A 290 -13.65 -3.05 -3.03
C ARG A 290 -12.90 -2.52 -4.24
N ALA A 291 -11.78 -3.14 -4.60
CA ALA A 291 -10.99 -2.74 -5.77
C ALA A 291 -11.81 -2.83 -7.07
N ASP A 292 -12.59 -3.89 -7.25
CA ASP A 292 -13.43 -4.07 -8.42
C ASP A 292 -14.58 -3.06 -8.47
N ARG A 293 -15.16 -2.68 -7.33
CA ARG A 293 -16.13 -1.57 -7.27
C ARG A 293 -15.50 -0.24 -7.67
N VAL A 294 -14.30 0.08 -7.16
CA VAL A 294 -13.56 1.27 -7.58
C VAL A 294 -13.32 1.21 -9.09
N ARG A 295 -12.76 0.12 -9.62
CA ARG A 295 -12.55 -0.02 -11.07
C ARG A 295 -13.83 0.11 -11.87
N ALA A 296 -14.92 -0.54 -11.47
CA ALA A 296 -16.22 -0.48 -12.16
C ALA A 296 -16.75 0.96 -12.26
N SER A 297 -16.53 1.75 -11.21
CA SER A 297 -16.91 3.16 -11.21
C SER A 297 -16.10 4.01 -12.19
N TYR A 298 -14.93 3.54 -12.65
CA TYR A 298 -14.08 4.18 -13.66
C TYR A 298 -14.10 3.47 -15.03
N SER A 299 -14.44 2.17 -15.10
CA SER A 299 -14.44 1.35 -16.31
C SER A 299 -15.71 1.48 -17.15
N THR A 300 -16.67 2.29 -16.68
CA THR A 300 -17.82 2.71 -17.49
C THR A 300 -17.44 3.84 -18.45
N ALA A 301 -16.65 3.49 -19.47
CA ALA A 301 -16.72 4.00 -20.84
C ALA A 301 -15.65 3.33 -21.71
N ASN A 302 -16.05 2.46 -22.63
CA ASN A 302 -15.26 2.24 -23.84
C ASN A 302 -15.19 3.59 -24.57
N GLY A 303 -14.05 4.28 -24.42
CA GLY A 303 -13.85 5.66 -24.86
C GLY A 303 -14.30 6.67 -23.81
N VAL A 304 -13.47 6.93 -22.79
CA VAL A 304 -13.61 8.15 -21.98
C VAL A 304 -13.27 9.31 -22.90
N ARG A 305 -14.22 10.23 -23.11
CA ARG A 305 -13.89 11.53 -23.70
C ARG A 305 -12.96 12.22 -22.72
N THR A 306 -11.71 12.39 -23.12
CA THR A 306 -10.68 12.95 -22.27
C THR A 306 -9.88 13.98 -23.04
N ARG A 307 -9.42 14.98 -22.29
CA ARG A 307 -8.53 15.99 -22.79
C ARG A 307 -7.09 15.61 -22.44
N ARG A 308 -6.22 15.52 -23.43
CA ARG A 308 -4.79 15.21 -23.24
C ARG A 308 -3.92 16.40 -23.61
N SER A 309 -3.08 16.83 -22.68
CA SER A 309 -2.06 17.86 -22.89
C SER A 309 -0.67 17.23 -22.93
N GLY A 310 0.17 17.67 -23.86
CA GLY A 310 1.55 17.21 -23.92
C GLY A 310 2.38 17.86 -25.02
N VAL A 311 3.60 17.36 -25.19
CA VAL A 311 4.53 17.81 -26.22
C VAL A 311 4.58 16.79 -27.35
N ILE A 312 4.55 17.27 -28.60
CA ILE A 312 4.68 16.41 -29.78
C ILE A 312 6.10 15.85 -29.85
N VAL A 313 6.23 14.53 -29.80
CA VAL A 313 7.53 13.84 -29.88
C VAL A 313 7.77 13.27 -31.27
N GLU A 314 6.72 12.85 -31.96
CA GLU A 314 6.80 12.26 -33.30
C GLU A 314 5.55 12.58 -34.11
N ILE A 315 5.70 12.83 -35.41
CA ILE A 315 4.60 13.08 -36.35
C ILE A 315 4.72 12.08 -37.50
N ASN A 316 3.73 11.20 -37.65
CA ASN A 316 3.66 10.28 -38.77
C ASN A 316 2.58 10.73 -39.77
N ALA A 317 3.05 11.33 -40.86
CA ALA A 317 2.17 11.87 -41.89
C ALA A 317 1.42 10.79 -42.69
N SER A 318 1.98 9.58 -42.81
CA SER A 318 1.39 8.51 -43.62
C SER A 318 0.14 7.91 -42.98
N SER A 319 0.13 7.84 -41.65
CA SER A 319 -0.97 7.30 -40.85
C SER A 319 -1.85 8.39 -40.22
N ALA A 320 -1.56 9.67 -40.42
CA ALA A 320 -2.25 10.78 -39.74
C ALA A 320 -2.23 10.67 -38.20
N THR A 321 -1.14 10.13 -37.65
CA THR A 321 -0.96 9.93 -36.21
C THR A 321 0.21 10.73 -35.67
N LEU A 322 0.17 11.12 -34.41
CA LEU A 322 1.32 11.68 -33.69
C LEU A 322 1.52 11.01 -32.33
N LEU A 323 2.72 11.14 -31.77
CA LEU A 323 3.00 10.74 -30.40
C LEU A 323 3.05 11.98 -29.51
N LEU A 324 2.19 11.98 -28.50
CA LEU A 324 2.10 13.04 -27.50
C LEU A 324 2.69 12.54 -26.19
N ARG A 325 3.66 13.27 -25.62
CA ARG A 325 4.21 12.96 -24.30
C ARG A 325 3.66 13.92 -23.25
N SER A 326 3.04 13.37 -22.22
CA SER A 326 2.51 14.13 -21.08
C SER A 326 3.63 14.64 -20.17
N ALA A 327 3.29 15.52 -19.23
CA ALA A 327 4.22 15.97 -18.18
C ALA A 327 4.66 14.82 -17.24
N SER A 328 3.82 13.80 -17.06
CA SER A 328 4.14 12.58 -16.31
C SER A 328 5.08 11.63 -17.06
N GLY A 329 5.38 11.91 -18.33
CA GLY A 329 6.27 11.09 -19.17
C GLY A 329 5.56 9.96 -19.92
N ALA A 330 4.26 9.77 -19.71
CA ALA A 330 3.44 8.84 -20.48
C ALA A 330 3.39 9.27 -21.96
N VAL A 331 3.35 8.29 -22.87
CA VAL A 331 3.31 8.54 -24.31
C VAL A 331 2.01 7.98 -24.88
N THR A 332 1.21 8.85 -25.47
CA THR A 332 -0.07 8.52 -26.09
C THR A 332 0.06 8.63 -27.62
N THR A 333 -0.48 7.64 -28.33
CA THR A 333 -0.66 7.72 -29.79
C THR A 333 -1.97 8.42 -30.08
N SER A 334 -1.90 9.58 -30.71
CA SER A 334 -3.07 10.35 -31.10
C SER A 334 -3.35 10.13 -32.58
N ASP A 335 -4.54 9.62 -32.88
CA ASP A 335 -5.02 9.30 -34.22
C ASP A 335 -6.06 10.33 -34.68
N PHE A 336 -5.86 10.90 -35.86
CA PHE A 336 -6.68 11.96 -36.41
C PHE A 336 -7.39 11.48 -37.68
N THR A 337 -8.53 12.09 -37.99
CA THR A 337 -9.03 12.02 -39.36
C THR A 337 -8.03 12.70 -40.30
N ARG A 338 -7.91 12.20 -41.53
CA ARG A 338 -6.97 12.76 -42.52
C ARG A 338 -7.22 14.24 -42.80
N GLU A 339 -8.48 14.66 -42.75
CA GLU A 339 -8.92 16.03 -42.95
C GLU A 339 -8.42 16.94 -41.83
N ALA A 340 -8.72 16.61 -40.57
CA ALA A 340 -8.28 17.38 -39.40
C ALA A 340 -6.74 17.43 -39.29
N PHE A 341 -6.07 16.32 -39.62
CA PHE A 341 -4.60 16.28 -39.65
C PHE A 341 -4.00 17.16 -40.75
N ALA A 342 -4.63 17.20 -41.93
CA ALA A 342 -4.19 18.06 -43.01
C ALA A 342 -4.37 19.54 -42.68
N GLU A 343 -5.45 19.91 -42.00
CA GLU A 343 -5.67 21.27 -41.49
C GLU A 343 -4.63 21.66 -40.44
N LEU A 344 -4.37 20.78 -39.47
CA LEU A 344 -3.36 21.01 -38.44
C LEU A 344 -1.96 21.18 -39.04
N ARG A 345 -1.62 20.45 -40.11
CA ARG A 345 -0.35 20.60 -40.84
C ARG A 345 -0.20 21.93 -41.59
N ARG A 346 -1.28 22.64 -41.89
CA ARG A 346 -1.20 23.98 -42.51
C ARG A 346 -0.76 25.04 -41.49
N ASN A 347 -0.84 24.74 -40.20
CA ASN A 347 -0.37 25.64 -39.16
C ASN A 347 1.17 25.56 -39.02
N PRO A 348 1.92 26.66 -39.22
CA PRO A 348 3.39 26.65 -39.15
C PRO A 348 3.94 26.32 -37.75
N ASP A 349 3.13 26.45 -36.71
CA ASP A 349 3.50 26.13 -35.33
C ASP A 349 3.34 24.64 -35.00
N PHE A 350 2.73 23.86 -35.89
CA PHE A 350 2.60 22.42 -35.75
C PHE A 350 3.90 21.70 -36.13
N LYS A 351 4.78 21.51 -35.15
CA LYS A 351 6.09 20.86 -35.30
C LYS A 351 6.44 20.00 -34.08
N ILE A 352 7.41 19.12 -34.24
CA ILE A 352 7.97 18.35 -33.11
C ILE A 352 8.48 19.34 -32.06
N GLY A 353 8.15 19.09 -30.80
CA GLY A 353 8.45 19.97 -29.67
C GLY A 353 7.36 21.01 -29.35
N ALA A 354 6.34 21.17 -30.20
CA ALA A 354 5.20 22.03 -29.88
C ALA A 354 4.31 21.41 -28.81
N ARG A 355 3.68 22.26 -27.99
CA ARG A 355 2.69 21.85 -26.98
C ARG A 355 1.32 21.78 -27.61
N LEU A 356 0.58 20.71 -27.34
CA LEU A 356 -0.73 20.46 -27.93
C LEU A 356 -1.71 20.00 -26.83
N ILE A 357 -2.94 20.50 -26.90
CA ILE A 357 -4.06 20.00 -26.10
C ILE A 357 -5.09 19.41 -27.06
N LEU A 358 -5.39 18.13 -26.88
CA LEU A 358 -6.29 17.34 -27.70
C LEU A 358 -7.51 16.91 -26.91
N ASP A 359 -8.65 16.81 -27.58
CA ASP A 359 -9.88 16.21 -27.04
C ASP A 359 -10.24 14.99 -27.88
N GLY A 360 -10.59 13.88 -27.24
CA GLY A 360 -10.85 12.64 -27.94
C GLY A 360 -11.25 11.47 -27.05
N GLU A 361 -11.48 10.32 -27.69
CA GLU A 361 -11.81 9.07 -27.01
C GLU A 361 -10.51 8.31 -26.72
N LEU A 362 -10.18 8.10 -25.45
CA LEU A 362 -8.98 7.38 -25.05
C LEU A 362 -9.27 5.89 -24.86
N PHE A 363 -8.35 5.08 -25.40
CA PHE A 363 -8.31 3.64 -25.28
C PHE A 363 -6.97 3.25 -24.69
N GLU A 364 -6.98 2.71 -23.48
CA GLU A 364 -5.77 2.20 -22.83
C GLU A 364 -5.25 0.96 -23.57
N ARG A 365 -3.94 0.86 -23.78
CA ARG A 365 -3.30 -0.33 -24.38
C ARG A 365 -2.00 -0.67 -23.66
N PRO A 366 -1.57 -1.94 -23.63
CA PRO A 366 -0.43 -2.41 -22.82
C PRO A 366 0.93 -1.76 -23.08
N ARG A 367 1.12 -1.09 -24.23
CA ARG A 367 2.39 -0.44 -24.60
C ARG A 367 2.34 1.08 -24.62
N ARG A 368 1.20 1.64 -25.04
CA ARG A 368 0.98 3.08 -25.21
C ARG A 368 -0.50 3.31 -25.38
N ASP A 369 -1.03 4.31 -24.70
CA ASP A 369 -2.43 4.65 -24.84
C ASP A 369 -2.72 5.15 -26.25
N TYR A 370 -3.98 5.01 -26.66
CA TYR A 370 -4.44 5.36 -27.99
C TYR A 370 -5.60 6.33 -27.88
N LEU A 371 -5.43 7.54 -28.38
CA LEU A 371 -6.44 8.59 -28.38
C LEU A 371 -6.99 8.77 -29.80
N VAL A 372 -8.29 8.55 -29.99
CA VAL A 372 -8.99 8.94 -31.22
C VAL A 372 -9.40 10.40 -31.07
N VAL A 373 -8.69 11.28 -31.77
CA VAL A 373 -8.87 12.72 -31.66
C VAL A 373 -10.16 13.15 -32.32
N LYS A 374 -11.02 13.84 -31.56
CA LYS A 374 -12.24 14.49 -32.04
C LYS A 374 -12.01 15.98 -32.28
N GLY A 375 -11.10 16.62 -31.54
CA GLY A 375 -10.80 18.04 -31.68
C GLY A 375 -9.41 18.42 -31.16
N VAL A 376 -8.88 19.53 -31.67
CA VAL A 376 -7.66 20.17 -31.17
C VAL A 376 -8.07 21.41 -30.40
N VAL A 377 -7.77 21.45 -29.10
CA VAL A 377 -8.19 22.53 -28.20
C VAL A 377 -7.21 23.71 -28.26
N SER A 378 -5.91 23.42 -28.25
CA SER A 378 -4.88 24.46 -28.35
C SER A 378 -3.55 23.94 -28.90
N LEU A 379 -2.78 24.86 -29.46
CA LEU A 379 -1.41 24.67 -29.94
C LEU A 379 -0.54 25.81 -29.39
N ASN A 380 0.53 25.47 -28.67
CA ASN A 380 1.40 26.40 -27.96
C ASN A 380 0.63 27.44 -27.12
N ASP A 381 -0.36 26.95 -26.37
CA ASP A 381 -1.23 27.75 -25.50
C ASP A 381 -2.12 28.78 -26.25
N VAL A 382 -2.18 28.71 -27.59
CA VAL A 382 -3.14 29.44 -28.42
C VAL A 382 -4.33 28.54 -28.71
N ALA A 383 -5.53 28.98 -28.34
CA ALA A 383 -6.78 28.26 -28.64
C ALA A 383 -6.97 28.16 -30.16
N LEU A 384 -7.24 26.96 -30.64
CA LEU A 384 -7.62 26.72 -32.03
C LEU A 384 -9.15 26.61 -32.06
N VAL A 385 -9.81 27.47 -32.84
CA VAL A 385 -11.27 27.50 -33.01
C VAL A 385 -11.69 26.46 -34.03
#